data_AF-A0A1S7SF13-F1
#
_entry.id   AF-A0A1S7SF13-F1
#
_cell.length_a   1.000
_cell.length_b   1.000
_cell.length_c   1.000
_cell.angle_alpha   90.00
_cell.angle_beta   90.00
_cell.angle_gamma   90.00
#
_symmetry.space_group_name_H-M   'P 1'
#
loop_
_entity.id
_entity.type
_entity.pdbx_description
1 polymer ?
#
loop_
_entity_poly.entity_id
_entity_poly.type
_entity_poly.pdbx_seq_one_letter_code
_entity_poly.pdbx_strand_id
1 'polypeptide(L)'
;MPEWPKDKLLRNGPDLPMAERIRRYQHNIRTIRTSGCVVPTPSMVDTLDPAEIEIWFADKAFTTDRLDRLIRGIADLPAETEFPSLLIPLEKDGDQ
;
A
#
# COMPACT_ATOMS: atom_id res chain seq x y z
N MET A 1 23.13 -0.90 12.01
CA MET A 1 21.99 -1.14 11.11
C MET A 1 21.38 0.19 10.73
N PRO A 2 20.93 0.39 9.48
CA PRO A 2 20.14 1.57 9.14
C PRO A 2 18.85 1.59 9.97
N GLU A 3 18.43 2.78 10.39
CA GLU A 3 17.26 2.98 11.24
C GLU A 3 16.14 3.68 10.47
N TRP A 4 14.92 3.15 10.59
CA TRP A 4 13.77 3.65 9.85
C TRP A 4 13.40 5.08 10.32
N PRO A 5 13.37 6.10 9.43
CA PRO A 5 13.34 7.51 9.83
C PRO A 5 11.91 8.01 10.12
N LYS A 6 11.16 7.34 10.99
CA LYS A 6 9.71 7.58 11.26
C LYS A 6 9.37 9.06 11.46
N ASP A 7 10.14 9.74 12.31
CA ASP A 7 9.85 11.12 12.74
C ASP A 7 10.11 12.16 11.64
N LYS A 8 10.74 11.75 10.52
CA LYS A 8 11.07 12.62 9.38
C LYS A 8 10.14 12.40 8.18
N LEU A 9 9.29 11.38 8.22
CA LEU A 9 8.36 11.07 7.14
C LEU A 9 7.13 11.96 7.22
N LEU A 10 6.79 12.57 6.09
CA LEU A 10 5.63 13.44 5.95
C LEU A 10 4.41 12.61 5.53
N ARG A 11 3.26 12.87 6.17
CA ARG A 11 1.98 12.31 5.75
C ARG A 11 1.59 12.84 4.36
N ASN A 12 1.26 11.93 3.45
CA ASN A 12 0.93 12.19 2.05
C ASN A 12 -0.43 11.59 1.64
N GLY A 13 -1.42 11.72 2.54
CA GLY A 13 -2.77 11.16 2.41
C GLY A 13 -3.66 11.85 1.37
N PRO A 14 -4.86 11.31 1.13
CA PRO A 14 -5.81 11.82 0.12
C PRO A 14 -6.42 13.17 0.49
N ASP A 15 -6.24 13.63 1.72
CA ASP A 15 -6.65 14.95 2.21
C ASP A 15 -5.86 16.12 1.59
N LEU A 16 -4.75 15.82 0.89
CA LEU A 16 -3.88 16.81 0.28
C LEU A 16 -4.07 16.88 -1.24
N PRO A 17 -3.86 18.05 -1.88
CA PRO A 17 -3.79 18.15 -3.34
C PRO A 17 -2.70 17.24 -3.92
N MET A 18 -2.92 16.69 -5.11
CA MET A 18 -2.01 15.71 -5.74
C MET A 18 -0.55 16.20 -5.79
N ALA A 19 -0.32 17.45 -6.19
CA ALA A 19 1.01 18.05 -6.24
C ALA A 19 1.74 18.01 -4.87
N GLU A 20 1.04 18.27 -3.78
CA GLU A 20 1.63 18.22 -2.43
C GLU A 20 1.86 16.77 -1.98
N ARG A 21 0.98 15.84 -2.36
CA ARG A 21 1.19 14.40 -2.13
C ARG A 21 2.47 13.91 -2.80
N ILE A 22 2.68 14.26 -4.07
CA ILE A 22 3.89 13.93 -4.84
C ILE A 22 5.13 14.53 -4.18
N ARG A 23 5.11 15.82 -3.84
CA ARG A 23 6.23 16.51 -3.18
C ARG A 23 6.63 15.82 -1.88
N ARG A 24 5.66 15.51 -1.02
CA ARG A 24 5.89 14.81 0.25
C ARG A 24 6.37 13.38 0.05
N TYR A 25 5.86 12.69 -0.98
CA TYR A 25 6.32 11.36 -1.35
C TYR A 25 7.80 11.37 -1.75
N GLN A 26 8.21 12.29 -2.64
CA GLN A 26 9.60 12.46 -3.04
C GLN A 26 10.51 12.78 -1.83
N HIS A 27 10.05 13.64 -0.92
CA HIS A 27 10.74 13.90 0.35
C HIS A 27 10.92 12.61 1.18
N ASN A 28 9.88 11.79 1.31
CA ASN A 28 9.95 10.54 2.06
C ASN A 28 10.93 9.55 1.41
N ILE A 29 10.89 9.37 0.09
CA ILE A 29 11.83 8.51 -0.63
C ILE A 29 13.28 8.96 -0.39
N ARG A 30 13.57 10.26 -0.53
CA ARG A 30 14.90 10.81 -0.23
C ARG A 30 15.30 10.59 1.22
N THR A 31 14.37 10.77 2.15
CA THR A 31 14.61 10.59 3.59
C THR A 31 14.94 9.15 3.93
N ILE A 32 14.20 8.18 3.38
CA ILE A 32 14.46 6.74 3.52
C ILE A 32 15.83 6.40 2.97
N ARG A 33 16.13 6.79 1.72
CA ARG A 33 17.43 6.52 1.09
C ARG A 33 18.59 7.14 1.89
N THR A 34 18.43 8.36 2.39
CA THR A 34 19.45 9.07 3.19
C THR A 34 19.70 8.38 4.54
N SER A 35 18.70 7.72 5.12
CA SER A 35 18.87 6.91 6.34
C SER A 35 19.59 5.57 6.12
N GLY A 36 19.92 5.24 4.87
CA GLY A 36 20.50 3.95 4.49
C GLY A 36 19.49 2.81 4.45
N CYS A 37 18.19 3.10 4.59
CA CYS A 37 17.12 2.13 4.45
C CYS A 37 16.77 1.89 2.98
N VAL A 38 16.33 0.67 2.68
CA VAL A 38 15.72 0.31 1.39
C VAL A 38 14.26 0.76 1.40
N VAL A 39 13.78 1.28 0.27
CA VAL A 39 12.35 1.61 0.12
C VAL A 39 11.53 0.32 0.04
N PRO A 40 10.46 0.16 0.85
CA PRO A 40 9.71 -1.10 0.93
C PRO A 40 8.79 -1.30 -0.29
N THR A 41 9.33 -1.90 -1.34
CA THR A 41 8.59 -2.37 -2.53
C THR A 41 7.90 -3.71 -2.24
N PRO A 42 6.67 -3.98 -2.75
CA PRO A 42 5.83 -3.16 -3.63
C PRO A 42 4.93 -2.17 -2.89
N SER A 43 5.01 -2.11 -1.56
CA SER A 43 4.17 -1.23 -0.75
C SER A 43 4.39 0.25 -1.06
N MET A 44 5.57 0.61 -1.57
CA MET A 44 5.98 1.90 -2.11
C MET A 44 6.66 1.71 -3.49
N VAL A 45 6.59 2.73 -4.35
CA VAL A 45 7.36 2.80 -5.60
C VAL A 45 8.64 3.60 -5.34
N ASP A 46 9.80 2.99 -5.58
CA ASP A 46 11.11 3.61 -5.30
C ASP A 46 11.56 4.55 -6.43
N THR A 47 10.78 5.61 -6.66
CA THR A 47 11.01 6.59 -7.73
C THR A 47 10.89 8.02 -7.23
N LEU A 48 11.49 8.95 -7.98
CA LEU A 48 11.30 10.39 -7.80
C LEU A 48 10.54 11.01 -8.97
N ASP A 49 10.18 10.24 -10.00
CA ASP A 49 9.40 10.74 -11.12
C ASP A 49 7.98 11.09 -10.66
N PRO A 50 7.54 12.36 -10.78
CA PRO A 50 6.19 12.76 -10.41
C PRO A 50 5.10 11.97 -11.14
N ALA A 51 5.31 11.59 -12.41
CA ALA A 51 4.30 10.88 -13.19
C ALA A 51 4.07 9.46 -12.66
N GLU A 52 5.14 8.72 -12.37
CA GLU A 52 5.04 7.39 -11.77
C GLU A 52 4.42 7.43 -10.37
N ILE A 53 4.75 8.44 -9.57
CA ILE A 53 4.17 8.63 -8.24
C ILE A 53 2.67 8.94 -8.34
N GLU A 54 2.28 9.77 -9.29
CA GLU A 54 0.88 10.11 -9.54
C GLU A 54 0.05 8.89 -9.95
N ILE A 55 0.56 8.10 -10.90
CA ILE A 55 -0.07 6.84 -11.33
C ILE A 55 -0.22 5.90 -10.13
N TRP A 56 0.84 5.73 -9.33
CA TRP A 56 0.80 4.88 -8.14
C TRP A 56 -0.24 5.36 -7.12
N PHE A 57 -0.40 6.67 -6.93
CA PHE A 57 -1.45 7.21 -6.07
C PHE A 57 -2.86 6.96 -6.62
N ALA A 58 -3.05 7.04 -7.94
CA ALA A 58 -4.33 6.74 -8.60
C ALA A 58 -4.68 5.25 -8.45
N ASP A 59 -3.73 4.35 -8.71
CA ASP A 59 -3.91 2.90 -8.59
C ASP A 59 -4.25 2.50 -7.15
N LYS A 60 -3.58 3.09 -6.16
CA LYS A 60 -3.88 2.90 -4.74
C LYS A 60 -5.30 3.35 -4.40
N ALA A 61 -5.73 4.51 -4.91
CA ALA A 61 -7.08 5.02 -4.67
C ALA A 61 -8.15 4.11 -5.29
N PHE A 62 -7.94 3.67 -6.54
CA PHE A 62 -8.83 2.72 -7.21
C PHE A 62 -8.91 1.38 -6.48
N THR A 63 -7.76 0.83 -6.07
CA THR A 63 -7.72 -0.43 -5.32
C THR A 63 -8.46 -0.30 -3.99
N THR A 64 -8.27 0.81 -3.28
CA THR A 64 -8.94 1.07 -2.00
C THR A 64 -10.46 1.17 -2.19
N ASP A 65 -10.94 1.95 -3.15
CA ASP A 65 -12.37 2.06 -3.45
C ASP A 65 -12.98 0.70 -3.86
N ARG A 66 -12.27 -0.08 -4.68
CA ARG A 66 -12.71 -1.43 -5.05
C ARG A 66 -12.83 -2.35 -3.83
N LEU A 67 -11.85 -2.32 -2.93
CA LEU A 67 -11.88 -3.11 -1.70
C LEU A 67 -13.01 -2.65 -0.77
N ASP A 68 -13.21 -1.35 -0.61
CA ASP A 68 -14.29 -0.80 0.21
C ASP A 68 -15.67 -1.22 -0.32
N ARG A 69 -15.87 -1.19 -1.64
CA ARG A 69 -17.11 -1.69 -2.27
C ARG A 69 -17.31 -3.18 -2.05
N LEU A 70 -16.24 -3.97 -2.17
CA LEU A 70 -16.30 -5.41 -1.90
C LEU A 70 -16.67 -5.69 -0.45
N ILE A 71 -16.02 -5.00 0.50
CA ILE A 71 -16.27 -5.15 1.93
C ILE A 71 -17.73 -4.79 2.27
N ARG A 72 -18.26 -3.70 1.71
CA ARG A 72 -19.68 -3.33 1.88
C ARG A 72 -20.61 -4.40 1.31
N GLY A 73 -20.32 -4.86 0.08
CA GLY A 73 -21.09 -5.94 -0.53
C GLY A 73 -21.08 -7.22 0.30
N ILE A 74 -19.96 -7.56 0.93
CA ILE A 74 -19.83 -8.69 1.85
C ILE A 74 -20.63 -8.46 3.14
N ALA A 75 -20.57 -7.24 3.71
CA ALA A 75 -21.29 -6.91 4.93
C ALA A 75 -22.81 -6.93 4.76
N ASP A 76 -23.31 -6.67 3.54
CA ASP A 76 -24.73 -6.71 3.20
C ASP A 76 -25.26 -8.13 2.91
N LEU A 77 -24.39 -9.15 2.89
CA LEU A 77 -24.81 -10.53 2.67
C LEU A 77 -25.55 -11.09 3.90
N PRO A 78 -26.57 -11.95 3.71
CA PRO A 78 -27.17 -12.71 4.80
C PRO A 78 -26.12 -13.47 5.59
N ALA A 79 -26.28 -13.57 6.91
CA ALA A 79 -25.36 -14.28 7.80
C ALA A 79 -25.13 -15.75 7.38
N GLU A 80 -26.11 -16.33 6.70
CA GLU A 80 -26.10 -17.70 6.18
C GLU A 80 -25.32 -17.86 4.87
N THR A 81 -24.71 -16.77 4.34
CA THR A 81 -24.03 -16.82 3.04
C THR A 81 -22.72 -17.58 3.15
N GLU A 82 -22.68 -18.77 2.56
CA GLU A 82 -21.46 -19.56 2.46
C GLU A 82 -20.51 -18.93 1.43
N PHE A 83 -19.34 -18.49 1.89
CA PHE A 83 -18.27 -18.08 0.99
C PHE A 83 -17.52 -19.32 0.49
N PRO A 84 -17.19 -19.42 -0.81
CA PRO A 84 -16.28 -20.46 -1.29
C PRO A 84 -14.96 -20.34 -0.51
N SER A 85 -14.50 -21.46 0.04
CA SER A 85 -13.25 -21.49 0.80
C SER A 85 -12.09 -21.07 -0.12
N LEU A 86 -11.50 -19.90 0.15
CA LEU A 86 -10.28 -19.41 -0.52
C LEU A 86 -9.00 -19.94 0.14
N LEU A 87 -9.12 -20.84 1.11
CA LEU A 87 -7.97 -21.51 1.70
C LEU A 87 -7.43 -22.51 0.68
N ILE A 88 -6.43 -22.07 -0.09
CA ILE A 88 -5.49 -22.98 -0.74
C ILE A 88 -4.96 -23.88 0.38
N PRO A 89 -5.09 -25.21 0.29
CA PRO A 89 -4.46 -26.10 1.25
C PRO A 89 -2.97 -25.78 1.27
N LEU A 90 -2.46 -25.32 2.40
CA LEU A 90 -1.03 -25.42 2.66
C LEU A 90 -0.76 -26.92 2.70
N GLU A 91 -0.22 -27.47 1.62
CA GLU A 91 0.42 -28.78 1.66
C GLU A 91 1.39 -28.74 2.84
N LYS A 92 1.04 -29.47 3.91
CA LYS A 92 2.01 -29.81 4.93
C LYS A 92 3.04 -30.66 4.22
N ASP A 93 4.27 -30.16 4.14
CA ASP A 93 5.43 -30.97 3.79
C ASP A 93 5.34 -32.28 4.57
N GLY A 94 5.21 -33.37 3.83
CA GLY A 94 5.36 -34.70 4.39
C GLY A 94 6.84 -34.88 4.72
N ASP A 95 7.19 -34.77 6.00
CA ASP A 95 8.41 -35.40 6.52
C ASP A 95 8.29 -36.91 6.26
N GLN A 96 9.04 -37.39 5.26
CA GLN A 96 9.44 -38.79 5.09
C GLN A 96 10.96 -38.86 5.16
#